data_AF-A0A969IGJ1-F1
#
_entry.id   AF-A0A969IGJ1-F1
#
_cell.length_a   1.000
_cell.length_b   1.000
_cell.length_c   1.000
_cell.angle_alpha   90.00
_cell.angle_beta   90.00
_cell.angle_gamma   90.00
#
_symmetry.space_group_name_H-M   'P 1'
#
loop_
_entity.id
_entity.type
_entity.pdbx_description
1 polymer ?
#
loop_
_entity_poly.entity_id
_entity_poly.type
_entity_poly.pdbx_seq_one_letter_code
_entity_poly.pdbx_strand_id
1 'polypeptide(L)' 'MVDWLCDAFGFEKQLLVKGENGEVRHAQLAFGESIIMVVPVEGSAFERLVVHPEQTGGAETQT' A
#
# COMPACT_ATOMS: atom_id res chain seq x y z
N MET A 1 9.75 -4.57 -1.34
CA MET A 1 8.44 -4.94 -1.93
C MET A 1 7.96 -3.93 -2.97
N VAL A 2 8.02 -2.63 -2.69
CA VAL A 2 7.71 -1.58 -3.67
C VAL A 2 8.56 -1.72 -4.96
N ASP A 3 9.85 -1.98 -4.83
CA ASP A 3 10.74 -2.18 -5.99
C ASP A 3 10.29 -3.34 -6.89
N TRP A 4 9.86 -4.45 -6.27
CA TRP A 4 9.34 -5.59 -7.03
C TRP A 4 8.05 -5.26 -7.79
N LEU A 5 7.15 -4.44 -7.23
CA LEU A 5 5.94 -4.00 -7.95
C LEU A 5 6.32 -3.17 -9.18
N CYS A 6 7.31 -2.29 -9.05
CA CYS A 6 7.86 -1.53 -10.18
C CYS A 6 8.45 -2.45 -11.24
N ASP A 7 9.28 -3.41 -10.83
CA ASP A 7 10.01 -4.29 -11.75
C ASP A 7 9.09 -5.32 -12.43
N ALA A 8 8.12 -5.88 -11.71
CA ALA A 8 7.26 -6.95 -12.20
C ALA A 8 6.06 -6.44 -13.01
N PHE A 9 5.47 -5.31 -12.60
CA PHE A 9 4.25 -4.78 -13.22
C PHE A 9 4.44 -3.44 -13.92
N GLY A 10 5.62 -2.81 -13.83
CA GLY A 10 5.87 -1.52 -14.45
C GLY A 10 5.25 -0.34 -13.71
N PHE A 11 4.98 -0.47 -12.41
CA PHE A 11 4.54 0.67 -11.59
C PHE A 11 5.63 1.75 -11.49
N GLU A 12 5.22 3.01 -11.55
CA GLU A 12 6.09 4.16 -11.33
C GLU A 12 5.94 4.69 -9.91
N LYS A 13 7.07 4.96 -9.23
CA LYS A 13 7.06 5.52 -7.87
C LYS A 13 6.75 7.01 -7.93
N GLN A 14 5.55 7.40 -7.51
CA GLN A 14 5.17 8.81 -7.39
C GLN A 14 5.63 9.41 -6.06
N LEU A 15 5.44 8.66 -4.97
CA LEU A 15 5.86 9.07 -3.63
C LEU A 15 6.34 7.87 -2.84
N LEU A 16 7.45 8.03 -2.14
CA LEU A 16 7.96 7.03 -1.21
C LEU A 16 8.38 7.72 0.08
N VAL A 17 7.67 7.43 1.16
CA VAL A 17 8.02 7.93 2.49
C VAL A 17 8.60 6.81 3.31
N LYS A 18 9.82 7.03 3.78
CA LYS A 18 10.59 6.10 4.59
C LYS A 18 10.51 6.47 6.06
N GLY A 19 10.44 5.46 6.93
CA GLY A 19 10.59 5.59 8.37
C GLY A 19 12.05 5.75 8.79
N GLU A 20 12.28 5.88 10.09
CA GLU A 20 13.61 6.13 10.67
C GLU A 20 14.61 5.00 10.38
N ASN A 21 14.11 3.78 10.18
CA ASN A 21 14.94 2.61 9.87
C ASN A 21 15.01 2.28 8.36
N GLY A 22 14.55 3.19 7.49
CA GLY A 22 14.50 2.98 6.05
C GLY A 22 13.35 2.08 5.58
N GLU A 23 12.48 1.64 6.50
CA GLU A 23 11.22 0.95 6.20
C GLU A 23 10.27 1.85 5.40
N VAL A 24 9.43 1.27 4.55
CA VAL A 24 8.44 2.04 3.79
C VAL A 24 7.22 2.31 4.67
N ARG A 25 7.01 3.57 5.07
CA ARG A 25 5.81 3.99 5.83
C ARG A 25 4.61 4.18 4.93
N HIS A 26 4.81 4.72 3.73
CA HIS A 26 3.79 4.73 2.69
C HIS A 26 4.44 4.91 1.32
N ALA A 27 3.86 4.26 0.32
CA ALA A 27 4.24 4.42 -1.08
C ALA A 27 2.99 4.71 -1.91
N GLN A 28 3.11 5.64 -2.84
CA GLN A 28 2.12 5.88 -3.87
C GLN A 28 2.74 5.49 -5.21
N LEU A 29 2.08 4.57 -5.90
CA LEU A 29 2.52 4.02 -7.17
C LEU A 29 1.50 4.34 -8.26
N ALA A 30 1.97 4.72 -9.43
CA ALA A 30 1.14 4.95 -10.60
C ALA A 30 1.31 3.83 -11.63
N PHE A 31 0.23 3.49 -12.32
CA PHE A 31 0.24 2.62 -13.50
C PHE A 31 -0.72 3.20 -14.54
N GLY A 32 -0.15 3.85 -15.55
CA GLY A 32 -0.91 4.70 -16.47
C GLY A 32 -1.62 5.82 -15.72
N GLU A 33 -2.95 5.87 -15.81
CA GLU A 33 -3.79 6.86 -15.14
C GLU A 33 -4.26 6.42 -13.74
N SER A 34 -3.95 5.18 -13.34
CA SER A 34 -4.36 4.63 -12.06
C SER A 34 -3.29 4.83 -10.98
N ILE A 35 -3.74 4.98 -9.74
CA ILE A 35 -2.87 5.15 -8.57
C ILE A 35 -3.25 4.12 -7.52
N ILE A 36 -2.24 3.51 -6.91
CA ILE A 36 -2.40 2.70 -5.71
C ILE A 36 -1.57 3.29 -4.56
N MET A 37 -2.09 3.14 -3.34
CA MET A 37 -1.38 3.48 -2.12
C MET A 37 -1.07 2.20 -1.34
N VAL A 38 0.21 2.03 -1.00
CA VAL A 38 0.71 0.88 -0.23
C VAL A 38 1.20 1.39 1.11
N VAL A 39 0.62 0.85 2.18
CA VAL A 39 0.96 1.16 3.58
C VAL A 39 1.23 -0.14 4.32
N PRO A 40 2.16 -0.16 5.30
CA PRO A 40 2.35 -1.30 6.17
C PRO A 40 1.17 -1.42 7.15
N VAL A 41 0.94 -2.64 7.64
CA VAL A 41 -0.05 -2.94 8.69
C VAL A 41 0.64 -2.80 10.03
N GLU A 42 0.39 -1.70 10.74
CA GLU A 42 1.11 -1.28 11.96
C GLU A 42 0.18 -0.66 13.04
N GLY A 43 -1.13 -0.86 12.91
CA GLY A 43 -2.14 -0.25 13.79
C GLY A 43 -2.30 1.26 13.62
N SER A 44 -1.96 1.79 12.44
CA SER A 44 -2.03 3.23 12.15
C SER A 44 -3.46 3.78 12.26
N ALA A 45 -3.61 5.11 12.37
CA ALA A 45 -4.94 5.73 12.42
C ALA A 45 -5.79 5.40 11.18
N PHE A 46 -5.16 5.22 10.01
CA PHE A 46 -5.82 4.80 8.78
C PHE A 46 -6.30 3.35 8.85
N GLU A 47 -5.49 2.45 9.41
CA GLU A 47 -5.83 1.03 9.56
C GLU A 47 -7.08 0.82 10.40
N ARG A 48 -7.31 1.66 11.43
CA ARG A 48 -8.55 1.60 12.24
C ARG A 48 -9.82 1.92 11.45
N LEU A 49 -9.70 2.47 10.25
CA LEU A 49 -10.80 2.80 9.35
C LEU A 49 -10.98 1.79 8.22
N VAL A 50 -10.10 0.78 8.14
CA VAL A 50 -10.09 -0.25 7.10
C VAL A 50 -10.28 -1.61 7.76
N VAL A 51 -10.99 -2.50 7.09
CA VAL A 51 -11.11 -3.90 7.52
C VAL A 51 -10.35 -4.75 6.51
N HIS A 52 -9.34 -5.48 6.98
CA HIS A 52 -8.56 -6.35 6.11
C HIS A 52 -9.35 -7.61 5.76
N PRO A 53 -9.17 -8.18 4.56
CA PRO A 53 -9.88 -9.40 4.16
C PRO A 53 -9.71 -10.57 5.14
N GLU A 54 -8.56 -10.69 5.80
CA GLU A 54 -8.35 -11.72 6.82
C GLU A 54 -9.29 -11.58 8.04
N GLN A 55 -9.76 -10.36 8.31
CA GLN A 55 -10.66 -10.05 9.43
C GLN A 55 -12.13 -10.34 9.09
N THR A 56 -12.45 -10.57 7.81
CA THR A 56 -13.83 -10.79 7.31
C THR A 56 -14.01 -12.15 6.66
N GLY A 57 -13.06 -13.08 6.82
CA GLY A 57 -13.13 -14.39 6.17
C GLY A 57 -12.90 -14.34 4.66
N GLY A 58 -12.13 -13.35 4.18
CA GLY A 58 -11.77 -13.17 2.78
C GLY A 58 -12.69 -12.26 1.98
N ALA A 59 -13.62 -11.56 2.63
CA ALA A 59 -14.57 -10.67 1.96
C ALA A 59 -14.06 -9.23 1.85
N GLU A 60 -14.24 -8.60 0.69
CA GLU A 60 -14.01 -7.17 0.50
C GLU A 60 -15.20 -6.36 1.05
N THR A 61 -14.92 -5.34 1.85
CA THR A 61 -15.95 -4.47 2.46
C THR A 61 -16.18 -3.17 1.71
N GLN A 62 -15.44 -2.93 0.62
CA GLN A 62 -15.53 -1.74 -0.21
C GLN A 62 -16.00 -2.14 -1.61
N THR A 63 -17.08 -1.50 -2.11
CA THR A 63 -17.67 -1.74 -3.44
C THR A 63 -17.33 -0.60 -4.38
#